data_AF-A0A9J7XH76-F1
#
_entry.id   AF-A0A9J7XH76-F1
#
_cell.length_a   1.000
_cell.length_b   1.000
_cell.length_c   1.000
_cell.angle_alpha   90.00
_cell.angle_beta   90.00
_cell.angle_gamma   90.00
#
_symmetry.space_group_name_H-M   'P 1'
#
loop_
_entity.id
_entity.type
_entity.pdbx_description
1 polymer ?
#
loop_
_entity_poly.entity_id
_entity_poly.type
_entity_poly.pdbx_seq_one_letter_code
_entity_poly.pdbx_strand_id
1 'polypeptide(L)'
;MLLLPLLELHLLRFALADLIFLFGKQMTPFTFLCLVAFVLVEDSSLDAVSKTMYAIHVFILVLACYGIMIKSNVNSVHRYTMIASVGYLTVCQVSRVFIFDYGILSTDFSGPLMIITQKITTLAFQVHDGMCRKQEELKDDQRRLAVHSKPSLLEYLSYNINFLSILVGPCSIYKDYIEFIKGQHVQHRLKRVKDSSSQQNGWDKVPEPSPVRAVINKLLVCACCLLWFFIITKAFPITYNVDPQFISEASFITRLAYALISVQAARPKFYFAWTLADAIHNAAGYGVSGVNERGEVSWDLISNVRIWEIETATSFKSFIDSWNIQTALWLKRCAETSGSISCLLRCSRSAMML
;
A
#
# COMPACT_ATOMS: atom_id res chain seq x y z
N MET A 1 -24.86 11.06 -7.72
CA MET A 1 -23.79 11.80 -8.43
C MET A 1 -23.09 12.89 -7.58
N LEU A 2 -23.42 13.07 -6.29
CA LEU A 2 -22.71 13.96 -5.34
C LEU A 2 -21.81 13.20 -4.34
N LEU A 3 -21.77 11.86 -4.39
CA LEU A 3 -21.23 10.99 -3.33
C LEU A 3 -19.86 10.35 -3.59
N LEU A 4 -19.43 10.19 -4.85
CA LEU A 4 -18.02 9.86 -5.16
C LEU A 4 -17.08 10.98 -4.66
N PRO A 5 -17.43 12.27 -4.83
CA PRO A 5 -16.76 13.37 -4.14
C PRO A 5 -16.79 13.21 -2.62
N LEU A 6 -17.85 12.65 -2.00
CA LEU A 6 -17.94 12.49 -0.54
C LEU A 6 -17.01 11.40 0.00
N LEU A 7 -16.84 10.26 -0.68
CA LEU A 7 -15.86 9.24 -0.27
C LEU A 7 -14.42 9.78 -0.36
N GLU A 8 -14.11 10.49 -1.45
CA GLU A 8 -12.82 11.16 -1.60
C GLU A 8 -12.66 12.33 -0.60
N LEU A 9 -13.73 13.04 -0.25
CA LEU A 9 -13.74 14.06 0.81
C LEU A 9 -13.57 13.44 2.20
N HIS A 10 -14.11 12.24 2.45
CA HIS A 10 -13.90 11.51 3.69
C HIS A 10 -12.46 11.02 3.79
N LEU A 11 -11.90 10.42 2.74
CA LEU A 11 -10.47 10.05 2.68
C LEU A 11 -9.57 11.28 2.85
N LEU A 12 -9.93 12.40 2.23
CA LEU A 12 -9.24 13.69 2.40
C LEU A 12 -9.36 14.20 3.85
N ARG A 13 -10.54 14.12 4.48
CA ARG A 13 -10.76 14.50 5.88
C ARG A 13 -9.94 13.64 6.85
N PHE A 14 -9.92 12.32 6.65
CA PHE A 14 -9.08 11.41 7.43
C PHE A 14 -7.60 11.75 7.22
N ALA A 15 -7.14 11.82 5.96
CA ALA A 15 -5.75 12.16 5.66
C ALA A 15 -5.31 13.54 6.17
N LEU A 16 -6.21 14.53 6.18
CA LEU A 16 -5.96 15.86 6.75
C LEU A 16 -5.93 15.82 8.28
N ALA A 17 -6.83 15.08 8.93
CA ALA A 17 -6.79 14.85 10.37
C ALA A 17 -5.48 14.16 10.78
N ASP A 18 -5.01 13.21 9.97
CA ASP A 18 -3.75 12.50 10.15
C ASP A 18 -2.56 13.43 10.04
N LEU A 19 -2.53 14.29 9.01
CA LEU A 19 -1.51 15.31 8.86
C LEU A 19 -1.51 16.29 10.05
N ILE A 20 -2.68 16.81 10.44
CA ILE A 20 -2.83 17.75 11.56
C ILE A 20 -2.33 17.12 12.87
N PHE A 21 -2.62 15.83 13.08
CA PHE A 21 -2.18 15.10 14.25
C PHE A 21 -0.66 14.83 14.26
N LEU A 22 -0.10 14.46 13.10
CA LEU A 22 1.33 14.19 12.92
C LEU A 22 2.20 15.44 13.10
N PHE A 23 1.71 16.62 12.74
CA PHE A 23 2.40 17.89 13.01
C PHE A 23 2.33 18.30 14.49
N GLY A 24 1.53 17.62 15.32
CA GLY A 24 1.28 17.97 16.72
C GLY A 24 2.17 17.29 17.77
N LYS A 25 2.43 15.97 17.69
CA LYS A 25 3.22 15.20 18.69
C LYS A 25 3.78 13.88 18.13
N GLN A 26 4.87 13.38 18.73
CA GLN A 26 5.40 12.02 18.53
C GLN A 26 4.32 10.96 18.87
N MET A 27 3.99 10.08 17.91
CA MET A 27 3.00 9.01 18.11
C MET A 27 3.53 7.94 19.07
N THR A 28 2.79 7.67 20.16
CA THR A 28 3.00 6.47 20.99
C THR A 28 2.05 5.35 20.57
N PRO A 29 2.37 4.05 20.84
CA PRO A 29 1.49 2.93 20.54
C PRO A 29 0.10 3.02 21.19
N PHE A 30 -0.01 3.71 22.33
CA PHE A 30 -1.28 3.95 23.02
C PHE A 30 -2.12 5.01 22.29
N THR A 31 -1.50 6.11 21.88
CA THR A 31 -2.13 7.16 21.07
C THR A 31 -2.65 6.61 19.74
N PHE A 32 -1.91 5.67 19.15
CA PHE A 32 -2.28 4.93 17.96
C PHE A 32 -3.53 4.05 18.15
N LEU A 33 -3.65 3.35 19.29
CA LEU A 33 -4.84 2.53 19.59
C LEU A 33 -6.08 3.41 19.82
N CYS A 34 -5.89 4.55 20.48
CA CYS A 34 -6.95 5.55 20.69
C CYS A 34 -7.41 6.19 19.38
N LEU A 35 -6.52 6.40 18.40
CA LEU A 35 -6.88 6.96 17.09
C LEU A 35 -7.63 5.93 16.23
N VAL A 36 -7.23 4.65 16.28
CA VAL A 36 -7.99 3.56 15.65
C VAL A 36 -9.38 3.43 16.29
N ALA A 37 -9.47 3.52 17.62
CA ALA A 37 -10.76 3.57 18.30
C ALA A 37 -11.58 4.81 17.93
N PHE A 38 -10.94 5.97 17.77
CA PHE A 38 -11.59 7.22 17.37
C PHE A 38 -12.15 7.13 15.95
N VAL A 39 -11.38 6.62 14.97
CA VAL A 39 -11.82 6.41 13.58
C VAL A 39 -12.92 5.35 13.46
N LEU A 40 -12.96 4.37 14.38
CA LEU A 40 -14.04 3.38 14.44
C LEU A 40 -15.32 3.91 15.13
N VAL A 41 -15.23 5.00 15.90
CA VAL A 41 -16.32 5.50 16.77
C VAL A 41 -16.96 6.79 16.25
N GLU A 42 -16.30 7.56 15.38
CA GLU A 42 -16.76 8.92 15.01
C GLU A 42 -17.94 9.00 14.02
N ASP A 43 -18.52 7.88 13.58
CA ASP A 43 -19.74 7.90 12.78
C ASP A 43 -20.89 7.28 13.57
N SER A 44 -21.94 8.06 13.86
CA SER A 44 -23.17 7.62 14.53
C SER A 44 -24.34 7.45 13.54
N SER A 45 -24.01 7.17 12.28
CA SER A 45 -24.94 6.93 11.17
C SER A 45 -25.04 5.44 10.83
N LEU A 46 -26.04 5.02 10.03
CA LEU A 46 -26.16 3.63 9.52
C LEU A 46 -24.89 3.11 8.82
N ASP A 47 -24.03 4.01 8.35
CA ASP A 47 -22.70 3.69 7.78
C ASP A 47 -21.72 3.13 8.83
N ALA A 48 -21.91 3.43 10.11
CA ALA A 48 -21.08 2.95 11.21
C ALA A 48 -21.20 1.44 11.41
N VAL A 49 -22.40 0.89 11.26
CA VAL A 49 -22.65 -0.56 11.38
C VAL A 49 -21.94 -1.30 10.23
N SER A 50 -22.02 -0.75 9.02
CA SER A 50 -21.32 -1.28 7.84
C SER A 50 -19.79 -1.20 8.00
N LYS A 51 -19.26 -0.05 8.43
CA LYS A 51 -17.83 0.15 8.75
C LYS A 51 -17.32 -0.80 9.85
N THR A 52 -18.13 -1.04 10.87
CA THR A 52 -17.82 -1.98 11.96
C THR A 52 -17.76 -3.42 11.45
N MET A 53 -18.66 -3.83 10.55
CA MET A 53 -18.60 -5.15 9.90
C MET A 53 -17.34 -5.32 9.03
N TYR A 54 -16.86 -4.28 8.36
CA TYR A 54 -15.64 -4.35 7.55
C TYR A 54 -14.37 -4.49 8.40
N ALA A 55 -14.29 -3.77 9.52
CA ALA A 55 -13.20 -3.93 10.48
C ALA A 55 -13.14 -5.38 10.99
N ILE A 56 -14.28 -6.02 11.22
CA ILE A 56 -14.35 -7.42 11.66
C ILE A 56 -13.68 -8.37 10.64
N HIS A 57 -13.92 -8.21 9.34
CA HIS A 57 -13.27 -9.03 8.30
C HIS A 57 -11.74 -8.90 8.34
N VAL A 58 -11.23 -7.68 8.52
CA VAL A 58 -9.81 -7.39 8.70
C VAL A 58 -9.26 -8.09 9.94
N PHE A 59 -9.90 -7.93 11.10
CA PHE A 59 -9.45 -8.54 12.36
C PHE A 59 -9.48 -10.07 12.29
N ILE A 60 -10.53 -10.66 11.73
CA ILE A 60 -10.64 -12.11 11.55
C ILE A 60 -9.47 -12.63 10.73
N LEU A 61 -9.20 -12.03 9.57
CA LEU A 61 -8.10 -12.47 8.71
C LEU A 61 -6.75 -12.34 9.41
N VAL A 62 -6.49 -11.21 10.06
CA VAL A 62 -5.24 -10.92 10.78
C VAL A 62 -5.02 -11.95 11.89
N LEU A 63 -5.99 -12.16 12.76
CA LEU A 63 -5.90 -13.08 13.90
C LEU A 63 -5.83 -14.56 13.46
N ALA A 64 -6.61 -14.96 12.45
CA ALA A 64 -6.57 -16.31 11.91
C ALA A 64 -5.17 -16.62 11.34
N CYS A 65 -4.60 -15.69 10.56
CA CYS A 65 -3.26 -15.86 9.99
C CYS A 65 -2.15 -15.82 11.05
N TYR A 66 -2.33 -15.08 12.15
CA TYR A 66 -1.41 -15.16 13.30
C TYR A 66 -1.47 -16.53 13.97
N GLY A 67 -2.67 -17.09 14.14
CA GLY A 67 -2.84 -18.46 14.64
C GLY A 67 -2.12 -19.49 13.78
N ILE A 68 -2.21 -19.36 12.45
CA ILE A 68 -1.45 -20.17 11.48
C ILE A 68 0.05 -19.96 11.68
N MET A 69 0.51 -18.72 11.83
CA MET A 69 1.93 -18.38 11.99
C MET A 69 2.55 -19.02 13.23
N ILE A 70 1.83 -19.04 14.35
CA ILE A 70 2.30 -19.64 15.60
C ILE A 70 2.24 -21.17 15.55
N LYS A 71 1.12 -21.76 15.11
CA LYS A 71 0.89 -23.21 15.16
C LYS A 71 1.58 -24.00 14.04
N SER A 72 1.81 -23.38 12.88
CA SER A 72 2.39 -24.09 11.73
C SER A 72 3.90 -24.31 11.88
N ASN A 73 4.37 -25.42 11.33
CA ASN A 73 5.79 -25.64 11.10
C ASN A 73 6.33 -24.56 10.15
N VAL A 74 7.56 -24.11 10.40
CA VAL A 74 8.25 -23.07 9.63
C VAL A 74 8.30 -23.43 8.14
N ASN A 75 8.51 -24.71 7.79
CA ASN A 75 8.57 -25.17 6.39
C ASN A 75 7.28 -24.90 5.59
N SER A 76 6.13 -24.86 6.26
CA SER A 76 4.81 -24.76 5.61
C SER A 76 4.06 -23.46 5.91
N VAL A 77 4.59 -22.61 6.80
CA VAL A 77 3.90 -21.40 7.27
C VAL A 77 3.49 -20.47 6.13
N HIS A 78 4.39 -20.20 5.19
CA HIS A 78 4.13 -19.34 4.04
C HIS A 78 3.01 -19.90 3.14
N ARG A 79 2.93 -21.22 2.97
CA ARG A 79 1.90 -21.86 2.14
C ARG A 79 0.53 -21.78 2.80
N TYR A 80 0.43 -22.15 4.07
CA TYR A 80 -0.84 -22.10 4.80
C TYR A 80 -1.35 -20.67 4.93
N THR A 81 -0.47 -19.71 5.25
CA THR A 81 -0.85 -18.30 5.32
C THR A 81 -1.28 -17.76 3.95
N MET A 82 -0.59 -18.12 2.86
CA MET A 82 -0.97 -17.72 1.50
C MET A 82 -2.35 -18.27 1.11
N ILE A 83 -2.59 -19.57 1.33
CA ILE A 83 -3.88 -20.20 1.01
C ILE A 83 -5.01 -19.58 1.84
N ALA A 84 -4.81 -19.41 3.15
CA ALA A 84 -5.83 -18.85 4.03
C ALA A 84 -6.16 -17.39 3.66
N SER A 85 -5.15 -16.56 3.45
CA SER A 85 -5.35 -15.13 3.19
C SER A 85 -5.91 -14.84 1.79
N VAL A 86 -5.31 -15.42 0.74
CA VAL A 86 -5.83 -15.27 -0.63
C VAL A 86 -7.18 -15.97 -0.79
N GLY A 87 -7.39 -17.12 -0.12
CA GLY A 87 -8.67 -17.82 -0.10
C GLY A 87 -9.77 -16.98 0.53
N TYR A 88 -9.51 -16.39 1.71
CA TYR A 88 -10.44 -15.49 2.39
C TYR A 88 -10.76 -14.25 1.54
N LEU A 89 -9.73 -13.61 0.97
CA LEU A 89 -9.91 -12.49 0.05
C LEU A 89 -10.75 -12.90 -1.16
N THR A 90 -10.52 -14.08 -1.73
CA THR A 90 -11.30 -14.59 -2.88
C THR A 90 -12.76 -14.79 -2.51
N VAL A 91 -13.06 -15.39 -1.36
CA VAL A 91 -14.44 -15.53 -0.86
C VAL A 91 -15.09 -14.16 -0.71
N CYS A 92 -14.41 -13.20 -0.09
CA CYS A 92 -14.89 -11.83 0.04
C CYS A 92 -15.16 -11.14 -1.31
N GLN A 93 -14.29 -11.35 -2.30
CA GLN A 93 -14.44 -10.82 -3.67
C GLN A 93 -15.63 -11.46 -4.39
N VAL A 94 -15.79 -12.77 -4.28
CA VAL A 94 -16.92 -13.54 -4.84
C VAL A 94 -18.22 -13.13 -4.18
N SER A 95 -18.29 -13.10 -2.85
CA SER A 95 -19.45 -12.62 -2.10
C SER A 95 -19.84 -11.20 -2.52
N ARG A 96 -18.86 -10.33 -2.82
CA ARG A 96 -19.17 -9.00 -3.33
C ARG A 96 -19.91 -9.06 -4.66
N VAL A 97 -19.41 -9.83 -5.63
CA VAL A 97 -20.02 -9.95 -6.96
C VAL A 97 -21.43 -10.55 -6.91
N PHE A 98 -21.68 -11.53 -6.03
CA PHE A 98 -22.95 -12.25 -6.00
C PHE A 98 -24.01 -11.65 -5.06
N ILE A 99 -23.60 -10.95 -4.00
CA ILE A 99 -24.52 -10.41 -2.98
C ILE A 99 -24.78 -8.92 -3.20
N PHE A 100 -23.76 -8.18 -3.63
CA PHE A 100 -23.87 -6.75 -3.88
C PHE A 100 -23.89 -6.56 -5.39
N ASP A 101 -25.09 -6.48 -5.96
CA ASP A 101 -25.27 -6.03 -7.33
C ASP A 101 -24.47 -4.73 -7.52
N TYR A 102 -23.69 -4.61 -8.60
CA TYR A 102 -22.72 -3.51 -8.87
C TYR A 102 -23.31 -2.09 -8.73
N GLY A 103 -24.63 -1.97 -8.56
CA GLY A 103 -25.37 -0.72 -8.38
C GLY A 103 -25.60 -0.26 -6.94
N ILE A 104 -25.28 -1.04 -5.90
CA ILE A 104 -25.38 -0.56 -4.51
C ILE A 104 -24.03 0.02 -4.06
N LEU A 105 -24.10 1.27 -3.65
CA LEU A 105 -23.07 2.19 -3.13
C LEU A 105 -22.30 1.61 -1.92
N SER A 106 -21.61 0.49 -2.08
CA SER A 106 -20.84 -0.13 -1.00
C SER A 106 -19.41 0.37 -1.04
N THR A 107 -19.01 1.04 0.04
CA THR A 107 -17.61 1.41 0.31
C THR A 107 -16.72 0.17 0.18
N ASP A 108 -15.70 0.25 -0.67
CA ASP A 108 -14.88 -0.88 -1.10
C ASP A 108 -13.97 -1.40 0.04
N PHE A 109 -14.49 -2.31 0.86
CA PHE A 109 -13.72 -3.01 1.91
C PHE A 109 -12.60 -3.90 1.35
N SER A 110 -12.63 -4.12 0.04
CA SER A 110 -11.68 -4.90 -0.75
C SER A 110 -10.26 -4.35 -0.66
N GLY A 111 -10.09 -3.02 -0.76
CA GLY A 111 -8.79 -2.35 -0.77
C GLY A 111 -7.95 -2.63 0.49
N PRO A 112 -8.44 -2.30 1.69
CA PRO A 112 -7.76 -2.61 2.95
C PRO A 112 -7.43 -4.09 3.10
N LEU A 113 -8.37 -4.98 2.73
CA LEU A 113 -8.19 -6.42 2.83
C LEU A 113 -7.10 -6.94 1.88
N MET A 114 -6.96 -6.33 0.70
CA MET A 114 -5.89 -6.63 -0.25
C MET A 114 -4.51 -6.24 0.30
N ILE A 115 -4.38 -5.04 0.87
CA ILE A 115 -3.11 -4.60 1.47
C ILE A 115 -2.72 -5.49 2.66
N ILE A 116 -3.67 -5.82 3.54
CA ILE A 116 -3.42 -6.73 4.66
C ILE A 116 -3.02 -8.13 4.18
N THR A 117 -3.68 -8.66 3.15
CA THR A 117 -3.30 -9.93 2.52
C THR A 117 -1.85 -9.89 2.05
N GLN A 118 -1.42 -8.82 1.39
CA GLN A 118 -0.03 -8.66 0.94
C GLN A 118 0.95 -8.58 2.12
N LYS A 119 0.62 -7.82 3.17
CA LYS A 119 1.47 -7.66 4.37
C LYS A 119 1.65 -8.98 5.14
N ILE A 120 0.54 -9.69 5.39
CA ILE A 120 0.52 -10.97 6.11
C ILE A 120 1.31 -12.03 5.35
N THR A 121 1.08 -12.16 4.04
CA THR A 121 1.78 -13.15 3.22
C THR A 121 3.26 -12.82 3.10
N THR A 122 3.61 -11.55 2.86
CA THR A 122 5.01 -11.08 2.85
C THR A 122 5.73 -11.50 4.13
N LEU A 123 5.13 -11.24 5.30
CA LEU A 123 5.72 -11.62 6.58
C LEU A 123 5.87 -13.13 6.73
N ALA A 124 4.87 -13.91 6.32
CA ALA A 124 4.97 -15.37 6.38
C ALA A 124 6.10 -15.93 5.49
N PHE A 125 6.33 -15.34 4.31
CA PHE A 125 7.48 -15.67 3.47
C PHE A 125 8.80 -15.26 4.13
N GLN A 126 8.88 -14.08 4.74
CA GLN A 126 10.09 -13.62 5.45
C GLN A 126 10.44 -14.49 6.66
N VAL A 127 9.44 -14.97 7.39
CA VAL A 127 9.62 -15.91 8.52
C VAL A 127 10.11 -17.27 8.00
N HIS A 128 9.52 -17.78 6.91
CA HIS A 128 10.01 -19.01 6.28
C HIS A 128 11.47 -18.86 5.83
N ASP A 129 11.79 -17.78 5.12
CA ASP A 129 13.13 -17.55 4.60
C ASP A 129 14.16 -17.39 5.73
N GLY A 130 13.81 -16.77 6.86
CA GLY A 130 14.75 -16.56 7.97
C GLY A 130 14.89 -17.71 8.96
N MET A 131 13.86 -18.56 9.10
CA MET A 131 13.87 -19.64 10.09
C MET A 131 14.06 -21.05 9.49
N CYS A 132 13.80 -21.23 8.19
CA CYS A 132 13.90 -22.55 7.53
C CYS A 132 15.03 -22.63 6.50
N ARG A 133 15.24 -21.57 5.71
CA ARG A 133 16.21 -21.59 4.61
C ARG A 133 17.60 -21.19 5.09
N LYS A 134 18.62 -21.77 4.43
CA LYS A 134 20.02 -21.41 4.69
C LYS A 134 20.36 -20.09 4.02
N GLN A 135 21.27 -19.34 4.63
CA GLN A 135 21.61 -17.98 4.21
C GLN A 135 22.25 -17.92 2.82
N GLU A 136 22.94 -18.99 2.42
CA GLU A 136 23.60 -19.15 1.12
C GLU A 136 22.60 -19.42 -0.03
N GLU A 137 21.43 -19.96 0.29
CA GLU A 137 20.37 -20.24 -0.69
C GLU A 137 19.48 -19.01 -0.97
N LEU A 138 19.60 -17.98 -0.14
CA LEU A 138 18.82 -16.75 -0.23
C LEU A 138 19.51 -15.75 -1.15
N LYS A 139 18.73 -15.15 -2.05
CA LYS A 139 19.16 -13.95 -2.76
C LYS A 139 19.42 -12.82 -1.76
N ASP A 140 20.25 -11.85 -2.15
CA ASP A 140 20.63 -10.72 -1.27
C ASP A 140 19.43 -9.98 -0.67
N ASP A 141 18.40 -9.72 -1.48
CA ASP A 141 17.16 -9.10 -1.01
C ASP A 141 16.36 -9.99 -0.05
N GLN A 142 16.26 -11.29 -0.31
CA GLN A 142 15.57 -12.23 0.58
C GLN A 142 16.30 -12.33 1.92
N ARG A 143 17.63 -12.45 1.87
CA ARG A 143 18.49 -12.48 3.05
C ARG A 143 18.38 -11.20 3.88
N ARG A 144 18.32 -10.03 3.24
CA ARG A 144 18.15 -8.75 3.94
C ARG A 144 16.83 -8.68 4.69
N LEU A 145 15.77 -9.22 4.09
CA LEU A 145 14.39 -9.12 4.59
C LEU A 145 13.95 -10.32 5.45
N ALA A 146 14.80 -11.35 5.56
CA ALA A 146 14.54 -12.54 6.35
C ALA A 146 14.29 -12.21 7.83
N VAL A 147 13.30 -12.90 8.41
CA VAL A 147 12.88 -12.75 9.80
C VAL A 147 13.23 -14.03 10.55
N HIS A 148 14.17 -13.94 11.49
CA HIS A 148 14.74 -15.11 12.18
C HIS A 148 13.96 -15.54 13.43
N SER A 149 12.91 -14.81 13.81
CA SER A 149 12.05 -15.14 14.94
C SER A 149 10.60 -14.76 14.64
N LYS A 150 9.65 -15.59 15.05
CA LYS A 150 8.21 -15.27 14.91
C LYS A 150 7.90 -13.99 15.69
N PRO A 151 7.22 -13.00 15.09
CA PRO A 151 6.81 -11.78 15.80
C PRO A 151 5.90 -12.08 16.99
N SER A 152 5.99 -11.25 18.03
CA SER A 152 4.97 -11.25 19.08
C SER A 152 3.60 -10.81 18.54
N LEU A 153 2.52 -11.12 19.25
CA LEU A 153 1.17 -10.72 18.86
C LEU A 153 1.08 -9.19 18.72
N LEU A 154 1.72 -8.45 19.63
CA LEU A 154 1.72 -6.99 19.61
C LEU A 154 2.45 -6.45 18.37
N GLU A 155 3.64 -6.96 18.05
CA GLU A 155 4.39 -6.55 16.86
C GLU A 155 3.63 -6.89 15.57
N TYR A 156 2.99 -8.06 15.53
CA TYR A 156 2.20 -8.50 14.39
C TYR A 156 0.94 -7.65 14.18
N LEU A 157 0.19 -7.34 15.25
CA LEU A 157 -0.99 -6.47 15.19
C LEU A 157 -0.59 -5.03 14.84
N SER A 158 0.47 -4.52 15.47
CA SER A 158 1.02 -3.20 15.19
C SER A 158 1.41 -3.08 13.72
N TYR A 159 2.12 -4.06 13.16
CA TYR A 159 2.49 -4.06 11.75
C TYR A 159 1.27 -4.11 10.83
N ASN A 160 0.33 -5.04 11.02
CA ASN A 160 -0.76 -5.24 10.07
C ASN A 160 -1.82 -4.15 10.14
N ILE A 161 -2.19 -3.71 11.35
CA ILE A 161 -3.26 -2.75 11.62
C ILE A 161 -2.67 -1.35 11.86
N ASN A 162 -1.52 -1.06 11.24
CA ASN A 162 -0.93 0.27 11.33
C ASN A 162 -1.83 1.34 10.71
N PHE A 163 -2.14 2.36 11.50
CA PHE A 163 -2.99 3.45 11.09
C PHE A 163 -2.50 4.14 9.80
N LEU A 164 -1.18 4.31 9.67
CA LEU A 164 -0.56 4.89 8.47
C LEU A 164 -0.88 4.11 7.18
N SER A 165 -1.07 2.78 7.26
CA SER A 165 -1.23 1.95 6.05
C SER A 165 -2.53 1.15 5.96
N ILE A 166 -3.50 1.34 6.86
CA ILE A 166 -4.70 0.48 6.91
C ILE A 166 -5.70 0.76 5.77
N LEU A 167 -5.84 2.01 5.31
CA LEU A 167 -6.86 2.39 4.32
C LEU A 167 -6.35 2.36 2.86
N VAL A 168 -5.28 3.11 2.58
CA VAL A 168 -4.74 3.32 1.21
C VAL A 168 -3.24 3.05 1.17
N GLY A 169 -2.68 2.57 2.28
CA GLY A 169 -1.24 2.53 2.46
C GLY A 169 -0.52 1.58 1.53
N PRO A 170 0.69 1.94 1.06
CA PRO A 170 1.55 1.01 0.35
C PRO A 170 1.87 -0.22 1.20
N CYS A 171 2.03 -1.38 0.55
CA CYS A 171 2.47 -2.60 1.23
C CYS A 171 3.92 -2.42 1.72
N SER A 172 4.09 -2.15 3.02
CA SER A 172 5.40 -2.02 3.64
C SER A 172 5.99 -3.38 4.04
N ILE A 173 7.30 -3.41 4.31
CA ILE A 173 8.01 -4.61 4.76
C ILE A 173 8.08 -4.62 6.28
N TYR A 174 7.82 -5.78 6.90
CA TYR A 174 7.83 -5.93 8.37
C TYR A 174 9.12 -5.48 9.04
N LYS A 175 10.29 -5.86 8.51
CA LYS A 175 11.59 -5.48 9.10
C LYS A 175 11.78 -3.97 9.13
N ASP A 176 11.41 -3.30 8.04
CA ASP A 176 11.50 -1.84 7.92
C ASP A 176 10.54 -1.14 8.87
N TYR A 177 9.34 -1.72 9.05
CA TYR A 177 8.35 -1.23 10.01
C TYR A 177 8.84 -1.36 11.46
N ILE A 178 9.45 -2.50 11.82
CA ILE A 178 9.98 -2.68 13.19
C ILE A 178 11.19 -1.78 13.44
N GLU A 179 12.08 -1.60 12.45
CA GLU A 179 13.17 -0.62 12.53
C GLU A 179 12.62 0.81 12.75
N PHE A 180 11.50 1.14 12.10
CA PHE A 180 10.81 2.43 12.26
C PHE A 180 10.23 2.61 13.66
N ILE A 181 9.48 1.62 14.17
CA ILE A 181 8.89 1.68 15.52
C ILE A 181 9.97 1.74 16.61
N LYS A 182 11.13 1.12 16.38
CA LYS A 182 12.29 1.18 17.29
C LYS A 182 13.11 2.47 17.16
N GLY A 183 12.80 3.33 16.18
CA GLY A 183 13.54 4.59 15.93
C GLY A 183 14.94 4.39 15.36
N GLN A 184 15.25 3.22 14.79
CA GLN A 184 16.59 2.87 14.29
C GLN A 184 16.70 2.94 12.76
N HIS A 185 15.59 3.13 12.06
CA HIS A 185 15.48 3.03 10.60
C HIS A 185 16.35 4.04 9.85
N VAL A 186 16.34 5.33 10.25
CA VAL A 186 17.11 6.39 9.57
C VAL A 186 18.61 6.10 9.68
N GLN A 187 19.09 5.83 10.90
CA GLN A 187 20.51 5.61 11.14
C GLN A 187 21.02 4.35 10.44
N HIS A 188 20.28 3.24 10.50
CA HIS A 188 20.67 2.00 9.81
C HIS A 188 20.66 2.14 8.29
N ARG A 189 19.72 2.89 7.71
CA ARG A 189 19.68 3.13 6.25
C ARG A 189 20.82 4.04 5.79
N LEU A 190 21.08 5.13 6.51
CA LEU A 190 22.15 6.06 6.15
C LEU A 190 23.55 5.49 6.40
N LYS A 191 23.75 4.66 7.43
CA LYS A 191 25.02 3.94 7.65
C LYS A 191 25.31 2.92 6.54
N ARG A 192 24.31 2.14 6.12
CA ARG A 192 24.47 1.12 5.05
C ARG A 192 24.96 1.69 3.72
N VAL A 193 24.50 2.89 3.35
CA VAL A 193 24.96 3.55 2.12
C VAL A 193 26.42 3.96 2.24
N LYS A 194 26.87 4.39 3.42
CA LYS A 194 28.27 4.75 3.70
C LYS A 194 29.21 3.55 3.69
N ASP A 195 28.79 2.40 4.21
CA ASP A 195 29.64 1.19 4.15
C ASP A 195 29.83 0.68 2.72
N SER A 196 28.87 0.97 1.83
CA SER A 196 28.91 0.58 0.41
C SER A 196 29.67 1.59 -0.48
N SER A 197 29.86 2.82 0.00
CA SER A 197 30.55 3.91 -0.69
C SER A 197 31.73 4.35 0.16
N SER A 198 32.94 3.87 -0.17
CA SER A 198 34.20 4.00 0.59
C SER A 198 34.64 5.44 0.96
N GLN A 199 33.84 6.18 1.72
CA GLN A 199 34.14 7.48 2.29
C GLN A 199 34.00 7.37 3.82
N GLN A 200 35.08 6.91 4.43
CA GLN A 200 35.35 7.09 5.85
C GLN A 200 35.66 8.58 6.08
N ASN A 201 34.64 9.39 6.35
CA ASN A 201 34.83 10.66 7.05
C ASN A 201 33.79 10.76 8.16
N GLY A 202 34.30 11.02 9.37
CA GLY A 202 33.59 10.91 10.64
C GLY A 202 32.36 11.80 10.73
N TRP A 203 31.20 11.17 10.85
CA TRP A 203 29.94 11.80 11.22
C TRP A 203 29.19 10.85 12.14
N ASP A 204 29.58 10.81 13.42
CA ASP A 204 28.96 9.95 14.43
C ASP A 204 27.52 10.34 14.79
N LYS A 205 27.00 11.44 14.23
CA LYS A 205 25.59 11.81 14.28
C LYS A 205 25.22 12.47 12.95
N VAL A 206 24.77 11.68 11.97
CA VAL A 206 24.06 12.27 10.83
C VAL A 206 22.79 12.90 11.39
N PRO A 207 22.58 14.23 11.25
CA PRO A 207 21.36 14.87 11.71
C PRO A 207 20.16 14.17 11.07
N GLU A 208 19.09 13.91 11.84
CA GLU A 208 17.88 13.35 11.26
C GLU A 208 17.40 14.26 10.12
N PRO A 209 17.25 13.74 8.89
CA PRO A 209 16.89 14.55 7.75
C PRO A 209 15.46 15.06 7.94
N SER A 210 15.27 16.36 7.70
CA SER A 210 13.93 16.96 7.81
C SER A 210 13.00 16.43 6.71
N PRO A 211 11.84 15.85 7.06
CA PRO A 211 10.86 15.37 6.07
C PRO A 211 10.11 16.51 5.37
N VAL A 212 10.17 17.73 5.90
CA VAL A 212 9.28 18.86 5.51
C VAL A 212 9.34 19.14 4.02
N ARG A 213 10.54 19.21 3.43
CA ARG A 213 10.70 19.47 1.99
C ARG A 213 10.08 18.36 1.14
N ALA A 214 10.30 17.10 1.50
CA ALA A 214 9.77 15.95 0.78
C ALA A 214 8.24 15.90 0.88
N VAL A 215 7.69 16.15 2.06
CA VAL A 215 6.23 16.21 2.30
C VAL A 215 5.60 17.34 1.51
N ILE A 216 6.14 18.56 1.56
CA ILE A 216 5.61 19.71 0.78
C ILE A 216 5.61 19.39 -0.72
N ASN A 217 6.71 18.84 -1.25
CA ASN A 217 6.76 18.47 -2.67
C ASN A 217 5.68 17.44 -3.04
N LYS A 218 5.48 16.40 -2.22
CA LYS A 218 4.43 15.39 -2.46
C LYS A 218 3.02 15.98 -2.32
N LEU A 219 2.79 16.89 -1.37
CA LEU A 219 1.51 17.60 -1.23
C LEU A 219 1.21 18.51 -2.43
N LEU A 220 2.21 19.17 -3.00
CA LEU A 220 2.05 19.95 -4.25
C LEU A 220 1.65 19.04 -5.41
N VAL A 221 2.27 17.86 -5.53
CA VAL A 221 1.86 16.85 -6.52
C VAL A 221 0.42 16.39 -6.29
N CYS A 222 0.02 16.14 -5.04
CA CYS A 222 -1.36 15.81 -4.70
C CYS A 222 -2.34 16.92 -5.12
N ALA A 223 -2.03 18.18 -4.84
CA ALA A 223 -2.85 19.31 -5.25
C ALA A 223 -2.99 19.40 -6.78
N CYS A 224 -1.89 19.22 -7.51
CA CYS A 224 -1.91 19.20 -8.97
C CYS A 224 -2.76 18.04 -9.52
N CYS A 225 -2.62 16.83 -8.97
CA CYS A 225 -3.40 15.66 -9.38
C CYS A 225 -4.89 15.86 -9.10
N LEU A 226 -5.25 16.45 -7.95
CA LEU A 226 -6.62 16.69 -7.57
C LEU A 226 -7.29 17.76 -8.45
N LEU A 227 -6.58 18.86 -8.73
CA LEU A 227 -7.04 19.90 -9.65
C LEU A 227 -7.25 19.33 -11.06
N TRP A 228 -6.28 18.57 -11.56
CA TRP A 228 -6.39 17.90 -12.85
C TRP A 228 -7.59 16.95 -12.90
N PHE A 229 -7.76 16.13 -11.87
CA PHE A 229 -8.87 15.20 -11.77
C PHE A 229 -10.21 15.93 -11.83
N PHE A 230 -10.43 16.98 -11.03
CA PHE A 230 -11.69 17.73 -11.03
C PHE A 230 -11.98 18.47 -12.33
N ILE A 231 -10.96 18.95 -13.04
CA ILE A 231 -11.13 19.67 -14.31
C ILE A 231 -11.41 18.68 -15.45
N ILE A 232 -10.56 17.66 -15.60
CA ILE A 232 -10.57 16.80 -16.79
C ILE A 232 -11.65 15.72 -16.69
N THR A 233 -11.94 15.16 -15.51
CA THR A 233 -13.01 14.14 -15.41
C THR A 233 -14.41 14.72 -15.62
N LYS A 234 -14.61 16.02 -15.38
CA LYS A 234 -15.84 16.72 -15.79
C LYS A 234 -15.94 16.85 -17.31
N ALA A 235 -14.83 17.07 -18.00
CA ALA A 235 -14.81 17.19 -19.46
C ALA A 235 -14.90 15.82 -20.17
N PHE A 236 -14.30 14.78 -19.59
CA PHE A 236 -14.24 13.43 -20.14
C PHE A 236 -14.68 12.37 -19.12
N PRO A 237 -15.97 12.29 -18.79
CA PRO A 237 -16.48 11.29 -17.85
C PRO A 237 -16.32 9.87 -18.40
N ILE A 238 -15.68 8.98 -17.63
CA ILE A 238 -15.51 7.57 -18.02
C ILE A 238 -16.85 6.89 -18.36
N THR A 239 -17.92 7.25 -17.67
CA THR A 239 -19.26 6.67 -17.85
C THR A 239 -19.82 6.86 -19.25
N TYR A 240 -19.32 7.85 -20.00
CA TYR A 240 -19.74 8.04 -21.39
C TYR A 240 -19.29 6.89 -22.31
N ASN A 241 -18.24 6.14 -21.96
CA ASN A 241 -17.82 4.95 -22.73
C ASN A 241 -18.88 3.84 -22.76
N VAL A 242 -19.76 3.79 -21.76
CA VAL A 242 -20.83 2.79 -21.63
C VAL A 242 -22.20 3.35 -21.97
N ASP A 243 -22.25 4.60 -22.43
CA ASP A 243 -23.50 5.24 -22.82
C ASP A 243 -24.09 4.58 -24.08
N PRO A 244 -25.35 4.11 -24.04
CA PRO A 244 -25.94 3.37 -25.17
C PRO A 244 -25.99 4.18 -26.47
N GLN A 245 -26.19 5.50 -26.38
CA GLN A 245 -26.26 6.38 -27.53
C GLN A 245 -24.86 6.60 -28.13
N PHE A 246 -23.85 6.80 -27.28
CA PHE A 246 -22.47 6.89 -27.75
C PHE A 246 -22.00 5.59 -28.41
N ILE A 247 -22.36 4.43 -27.86
CA ILE A 247 -21.97 3.13 -28.42
C ILE A 247 -22.61 2.89 -29.80
N SER A 248 -23.86 3.33 -29.99
CA SER A 248 -24.60 3.11 -31.24
C SER A 248 -24.24 4.10 -32.35
N GLU A 249 -23.98 5.37 -32.01
CA GLU A 249 -23.78 6.45 -32.98
C GLU A 249 -22.29 6.68 -33.33
N ALA A 250 -21.37 6.43 -32.40
CA ALA A 250 -19.96 6.76 -32.61
C ALA A 250 -19.20 5.66 -33.37
N SER A 251 -18.31 6.09 -34.28
CA SER A 251 -17.41 5.18 -34.99
C SER A 251 -16.46 4.45 -34.02
N PHE A 252 -15.95 3.29 -34.42
CA PHE A 252 -14.98 2.54 -33.63
C PHE A 252 -13.77 3.38 -33.21
N ILE A 253 -13.23 4.20 -34.12
CA ILE A 253 -12.07 5.05 -33.84
C ILE A 253 -12.41 6.15 -32.84
N THR A 254 -13.60 6.75 -32.93
CA THR A 254 -14.08 7.74 -31.96
C THR A 254 -14.21 7.13 -30.57
N ARG A 255 -14.77 5.91 -30.49
CA ARG A 255 -14.91 5.17 -29.23
C ARG A 255 -13.56 4.82 -28.64
N LEU A 256 -12.61 4.35 -29.46
CA LEU A 256 -11.25 4.05 -29.02
C LEU A 256 -10.52 5.30 -28.53
N ALA A 257 -10.58 6.41 -29.28
CA ALA A 257 -9.95 7.67 -28.89
C ALA A 257 -10.54 8.23 -27.59
N TYR A 258 -11.87 8.21 -27.45
CA TYR A 258 -12.52 8.65 -26.22
C TYR A 258 -12.18 7.75 -25.04
N ALA A 259 -12.14 6.42 -25.22
CA ALA A 259 -11.74 5.49 -24.18
C ALA A 259 -10.31 5.75 -23.69
N LEU A 260 -9.37 5.99 -24.61
CA LEU A 260 -8.00 6.36 -24.25
C LEU A 260 -7.96 7.66 -23.43
N ILE A 261 -8.62 8.73 -23.90
CA ILE A 261 -8.60 10.03 -23.21
C ILE A 261 -9.28 9.95 -21.83
N SER A 262 -10.46 9.33 -21.76
CA SER A 262 -11.24 9.23 -20.50
C SER A 262 -10.57 8.33 -19.45
N VAL A 263 -9.88 7.26 -19.85
CA VAL A 263 -9.09 6.43 -18.93
C VAL A 263 -7.88 7.22 -18.41
N GLN A 264 -7.18 7.97 -19.27
CA GLN A 264 -6.10 8.87 -18.84
C GLN A 264 -6.62 9.94 -17.88
N ALA A 265 -7.78 10.54 -18.16
CA ALA A 265 -8.42 11.57 -17.34
C ALA A 265 -8.72 11.11 -15.91
N ALA A 266 -9.04 9.83 -15.74
CA ALA A 266 -9.42 9.27 -14.45
C ALA A 266 -8.25 8.71 -13.63
N ARG A 267 -7.09 8.49 -14.26
CA ARG A 267 -5.90 7.94 -13.60
C ARG A 267 -5.36 8.80 -12.43
N PRO A 268 -5.38 10.15 -12.47
CA PRO A 268 -4.77 10.99 -11.44
C PRO A 268 -5.33 10.80 -10.03
N LYS A 269 -6.54 10.23 -9.87
CA LYS A 269 -7.07 9.85 -8.54
C LYS A 269 -6.17 8.84 -7.82
N PHE A 270 -5.58 7.90 -8.56
CA PHE A 270 -4.65 6.92 -7.99
C PHE A 270 -3.31 7.56 -7.64
N TYR A 271 -2.85 8.50 -8.46
CA TYR A 271 -1.65 9.29 -8.18
C TYR A 271 -1.82 10.11 -6.92
N PHE A 272 -2.95 10.79 -6.78
CA PHE A 272 -3.31 11.51 -5.58
C PHE A 272 -3.31 10.60 -4.35
N ALA A 273 -4.06 9.49 -4.40
CA ALA A 273 -4.23 8.60 -3.25
C ALA A 273 -2.91 7.97 -2.78
N TRP A 274 -2.09 7.44 -3.70
CA TRP A 274 -0.80 6.85 -3.35
C TRP A 274 0.27 7.88 -2.97
N THR A 275 0.30 9.06 -3.61
CA THR A 275 1.24 10.12 -3.25
C THR A 275 0.89 10.72 -1.88
N LEU A 276 -0.39 10.82 -1.55
CA LEU A 276 -0.84 11.27 -0.24
C LEU A 276 -0.48 10.27 0.86
N ALA A 277 -0.70 8.97 0.61
CA ALA A 277 -0.26 7.92 1.52
C ALA A 277 1.26 8.01 1.78
N ASP A 278 2.05 8.17 0.72
CA ASP A 278 3.50 8.37 0.81
C ASP A 278 3.87 9.64 1.62
N ALA A 279 3.21 10.77 1.36
CA ALA A 279 3.40 12.01 2.13
C ALA A 279 3.13 11.84 3.62
N ILE A 280 2.06 11.12 4.00
CA ILE A 280 1.69 10.83 5.40
C ILE A 280 2.79 10.02 6.09
N HIS A 281 3.31 8.98 5.45
CA HIS A 281 4.37 8.18 6.04
C HIS A 281 5.69 8.96 6.13
N ASN A 282 6.00 9.79 5.14
CA ASN A 282 7.17 10.66 5.19
C ASN A 282 7.06 11.69 6.32
N ALA A 283 5.87 12.25 6.54
CA ALA A 283 5.60 13.13 7.67
C ALA A 283 5.79 12.41 9.02
N ALA A 284 5.41 11.13 9.10
CA ALA A 284 5.68 10.29 10.26
C ALA A 284 7.16 9.87 10.40
N GLY A 285 8.03 10.22 9.44
CA GLY A 285 9.43 9.83 9.40
C GLY A 285 9.69 8.44 8.80
N TYR A 286 8.68 7.74 8.31
CA TYR A 286 8.76 6.39 7.73
C TYR A 286 8.88 6.41 6.20
N GLY A 287 9.92 7.07 5.69
CA GLY A 287 10.09 7.33 4.26
C GLY A 287 11.49 7.14 3.67
N VAL A 288 12.50 7.07 4.53
CA VAL A 288 13.91 7.16 4.12
C VAL A 288 14.37 5.85 3.50
N SER A 289 14.69 5.86 2.20
CA SER A 289 15.22 4.71 1.47
C SER A 289 16.76 4.64 1.55
N GLY A 290 17.42 5.80 1.65
CA GLY A 290 18.87 5.93 1.62
C GLY A 290 19.29 7.30 1.07
N VAL A 291 20.38 7.32 0.30
CA VAL A 291 20.91 8.51 -0.36
C VAL A 291 20.88 8.29 -1.87
N ASN A 292 20.45 9.29 -2.62
CA ASN A 292 20.43 9.26 -4.08
C ASN A 292 21.84 9.49 -4.66
N GLU A 293 21.98 9.36 -5.99
CA GLU A 293 23.23 9.61 -6.71
C GLU A 293 23.79 11.04 -6.52
N ARG A 294 22.92 11.99 -6.14
CA ARG A 294 23.29 13.40 -5.89
C ARG A 294 23.74 13.65 -4.45
N GLY A 295 23.80 12.63 -3.60
CA GLY A 295 24.16 12.78 -2.19
C GLY A 295 23.04 13.28 -1.28
N GLU A 296 21.81 13.42 -1.78
CA GLU A 296 20.63 13.84 -1.00
C GLU A 296 19.85 12.64 -0.48
N VAL A 297 19.19 12.79 0.68
CA VAL A 297 18.35 11.73 1.26
C VAL A 297 17.12 11.49 0.38
N SER A 298 16.92 10.24 -0.05
CA SER A 298 15.72 9.82 -0.80
C SER A 298 14.60 9.39 0.15
N TRP A 299 13.40 9.85 -0.17
CA TRP A 299 12.16 9.68 0.61
C TRP A 299 11.16 8.77 -0.12
N ASP A 300 11.69 7.75 -0.80
CA ASP A 300 10.94 6.91 -1.72
C ASP A 300 10.81 5.44 -1.24
N LEU A 301 11.05 5.18 0.05
CA LEU A 301 11.08 3.82 0.61
C LEU A 301 9.80 3.04 0.34
N ILE A 302 8.67 3.71 0.48
CA ILE A 302 7.34 3.13 0.35
C ILE A 302 6.54 3.75 -0.80
N SER A 303 7.19 4.52 -1.68
CA SER A 303 6.52 5.12 -2.84
C SER A 303 5.91 4.03 -3.71
N ASN A 304 4.61 4.14 -3.95
CA ASN A 304 3.86 3.16 -4.73
C ASN A 304 3.72 3.54 -6.20
N VAL A 305 4.07 4.78 -6.56
CA VAL A 305 3.91 5.33 -7.90
C VAL A 305 5.08 6.24 -8.27
N ARG A 306 5.56 6.13 -9.52
CA ARG A 306 6.50 7.07 -10.13
C ARG A 306 5.84 7.72 -11.35
N ILE A 307 5.13 8.83 -11.12
CA ILE A 307 4.23 9.47 -12.11
C ILE A 307 4.96 9.74 -13.43
N TRP A 308 6.17 10.30 -13.38
CA TRP A 308 6.89 10.67 -14.60
C TRP A 308 7.34 9.46 -15.43
N GLU A 309 7.81 8.40 -14.77
CA GLU A 309 8.16 7.13 -15.44
C GLU A 309 6.95 6.44 -16.05
N ILE A 310 5.76 6.64 -15.48
CA ILE A 310 4.50 6.10 -16.01
C ILE A 310 4.08 6.85 -17.28
N GLU A 311 4.02 8.18 -17.22
CA GLU A 311 3.53 8.99 -18.34
C GLU A 311 4.52 9.06 -19.51
N THR A 312 5.82 8.85 -19.25
CA THR A 312 6.86 8.76 -20.29
C THR A 312 7.28 7.34 -20.64
N ALA A 313 6.57 6.33 -20.13
CA ALA A 313 6.91 4.93 -20.37
C ALA A 313 6.90 4.59 -21.86
N THR A 314 8.05 4.20 -22.40
CA THR A 314 8.19 3.71 -23.78
C THR A 314 7.93 2.20 -23.91
N SER A 315 7.81 1.50 -22.78
CA SER A 315 7.50 0.07 -22.74
C SER A 315 6.49 -0.27 -21.65
N PHE A 316 5.67 -1.29 -21.91
CA PHE A 316 4.67 -1.77 -20.95
C PHE A 316 5.30 -2.29 -19.65
N LYS A 317 6.51 -2.86 -19.75
CA LYS A 317 7.30 -3.26 -18.59
C LYS A 317 7.64 -2.05 -17.69
N SER A 318 8.13 -0.96 -18.27
CA SER A 318 8.45 0.27 -17.52
C SER A 318 7.22 0.86 -16.83
N PHE A 319 6.06 0.81 -17.50
CA PHE A 319 4.79 1.23 -16.92
C PHE A 319 4.42 0.39 -15.70
N ILE A 320 4.43 -0.94 -15.82
CA ILE A 320 4.08 -1.86 -14.71
C ILE A 320 5.07 -1.72 -13.55
N ASP A 321 6.37 -1.60 -13.83
CA ASP A 321 7.41 -1.48 -12.79
C ASP A 321 7.33 -0.15 -12.01
N SER A 322 6.51 0.80 -12.47
CA SER A 322 6.33 2.14 -11.90
C SER A 322 4.92 2.38 -11.32
N TRP A 323 3.99 1.46 -11.57
CA TRP A 323 2.59 1.49 -11.12
C TRP A 323 2.34 0.45 -10.03
N ASN A 324 1.82 0.87 -8.88
CA ASN A 324 1.59 0.00 -7.71
C ASN A 324 2.84 -0.84 -7.34
N ILE A 325 3.97 -0.13 -7.19
CA ILE A 325 5.31 -0.69 -7.07
C ILE A 325 5.42 -1.74 -5.96
N GLN A 326 4.85 -1.49 -4.78
CA GLN A 326 4.97 -2.40 -3.65
C GLN A 326 4.22 -3.72 -3.89
N THR A 327 3.04 -3.66 -4.52
CA THR A 327 2.31 -4.87 -4.92
C THR A 327 3.07 -5.64 -6.01
N ALA A 328 3.67 -4.94 -6.97
CA ALA A 328 4.52 -5.59 -7.98
C ALA A 328 5.73 -6.29 -7.36
N LEU A 329 6.40 -5.66 -6.39
CA LEU A 329 7.50 -6.24 -5.63
C LEU A 329 7.06 -7.44 -4.78
N TRP A 330 5.88 -7.37 -4.15
CA TRP A 330 5.28 -8.49 -3.43
C TRP A 330 5.06 -9.69 -4.36
N LEU A 331 4.40 -9.48 -5.51
CA LEU A 331 4.17 -10.53 -6.51
C LEU A 331 5.47 -11.19 -6.96
N LYS A 332 6.50 -10.38 -7.25
CA LYS A 332 7.81 -10.88 -7.66
C LYS A 332 8.42 -11.78 -6.57
N ARG A 333 8.41 -11.33 -5.32
CA ARG A 333 8.97 -12.10 -4.18
C ARG A 333 8.22 -13.39 -3.94
N CYS A 334 6.89 -13.36 -3.92
CA CYS A 334 6.09 -14.56 -3.75
C CYS A 334 6.32 -15.57 -4.89
N ALA A 335 6.42 -15.11 -6.14
CA ALA A 335 6.69 -15.98 -7.29
C ALA A 335 8.07 -16.64 -7.20
N GLU A 336 9.10 -15.89 -6.81
CA GLU A 336 10.47 -16.40 -6.69
C GLU A 336 10.63 -17.45 -5.60
N THR A 337 9.95 -17.31 -4.45
CA THR A 337 10.04 -18.30 -3.36
C THR A 337 9.13 -19.50 -3.59
N SER A 338 8.02 -19.35 -4.33
CA SER A 338 6.95 -20.35 -4.28
C SER A 338 6.95 -21.41 -5.37
N GLY A 339 7.72 -21.30 -6.47
CA GLY A 339 7.86 -22.31 -7.55
C GLY A 339 6.57 -22.88 -8.17
N SER A 340 5.74 -23.55 -7.36
CA SER A 340 4.44 -24.17 -7.63
C SER A 340 3.18 -23.30 -7.37
N ILE A 341 3.23 -22.16 -6.64
CA ILE A 341 2.02 -21.33 -6.36
C ILE A 341 1.70 -20.33 -7.51
N SER A 342 2.11 -20.66 -8.74
CA SER A 342 2.01 -19.76 -9.91
C SER A 342 0.55 -19.46 -10.33
N CYS A 343 -0.40 -20.34 -10.02
CA CYS A 343 -1.81 -20.18 -10.40
C CYS A 343 -2.54 -19.14 -9.52
N LEU A 344 -2.40 -19.25 -8.19
CA LEU A 344 -3.00 -18.30 -7.22
C LEU A 344 -2.47 -16.87 -7.37
N LEU A 345 -1.18 -16.72 -7.71
CA LEU A 345 -0.56 -15.42 -7.96
C LEU A 345 -1.06 -14.76 -9.25
N ARG A 346 -1.42 -15.55 -10.28
CA ARG A 346 -2.01 -15.03 -11.52
C ARG A 346 -3.41 -14.45 -11.31
N CYS A 347 -4.28 -15.14 -10.56
CA CYS A 347 -5.60 -14.60 -10.22
C CYS A 347 -5.51 -13.35 -9.33
N SER A 348 -4.57 -13.32 -8.39
CA SER A 348 -4.37 -12.16 -7.50
C SER A 348 -3.86 -10.92 -8.24
N ARG A 349 -3.06 -11.11 -9.30
CA ARG A 349 -2.47 -10.02 -10.07
C ARG A 349 -3.50 -9.13 -10.77
N SER A 350 -4.56 -9.71 -11.34
CA SER A 350 -5.61 -8.92 -12.01
C SER A 350 -6.49 -8.16 -11.02
N ALA A 351 -6.76 -8.74 -9.84
CA ALA A 351 -7.57 -8.12 -8.81
C ALA A 351 -6.83 -7.03 -8.01
N MET A 352 -5.49 -7.07 -7.97
CA MET A 352 -4.66 -6.16 -7.14
C MET A 352 -3.87 -5.09 -7.90
N MET A 353 -3.87 -5.11 -9.24
CA MET A 353 -3.21 -4.07 -10.04
C MET A 353 -4.17 -3.00 -10.59
N LEU A 354 -5.48 -3.22 -10.45
CA LEU A 354 -6.55 -2.22 -10.60
C LEU A 354 -6.79 -1.54 -9.25
#